data_AF-A0A7J6L7K5-F1
#
_entry.id   AF-A0A7J6L7K5-F1
#
_cell.length_a   1.000
_cell.length_b   1.000
_cell.length_c   1.000
_cell.angle_alpha   90.00
_cell.angle_beta   90.00
_cell.angle_gamma   90.00
#
_symmetry.space_group_name_H-M   'P 1'
#
loop_
_entity.id
_entity.type
_entity.pdbx_description
1 polymer ?
#
loop_
_entity_poly.entity_id
_entity_poly.type
_entity_poly.pdbx_seq_one_letter_code
_entity_poly.pdbx_strand_id
1 'polypeptide(L)'
;MPDLVQPSYDAEYWTEVAFVTDGNCGSACSLFTQTLQLTGAATAFTFGGLKDQAMDVASFGGGDVLEYDDTSPLLNIASHLGYWATFGESDWSERHTNTWVNKPIPFPNSARARYTWDMDTPTSQLGPQSLPRQFYIIPPHKQLNMWARNLDERAAIHEEIFPDLGDCPVYHKA
;
A
#
# COMPACT_ATOMS: atom_id res chain seq x y z
N MET A 1 32.24 15.86 26.88
CA MET A 1 31.42 15.56 25.70
C MET A 1 30.15 16.38 25.86
N PRO A 2 29.67 17.13 24.86
CA PRO A 2 28.41 17.86 25.02
C PRO A 2 27.29 16.83 25.13
N ASP A 3 26.49 16.94 26.18
CA ASP A 3 25.27 16.18 26.35
C ASP A 3 24.37 16.43 25.14
N LEU A 4 24.11 15.39 24.36
CA LEU A 4 23.09 15.42 23.32
C LEU A 4 21.76 15.69 24.02
N VAL A 5 21.21 16.89 23.84
CA VAL A 5 19.86 17.25 24.25
C VAL A 5 18.93 16.17 23.71
N GLN A 6 18.43 15.30 24.59
CA GLN A 6 17.42 14.34 24.17
C GLN A 6 16.18 15.14 23.80
N PRO A 7 15.63 14.98 22.58
CA PRO A 7 14.38 15.62 22.24
C PRO A 7 13.33 15.13 23.23
N SER A 8 12.70 16.05 23.96
CA SER A 8 11.52 15.74 24.77
C SER A 8 10.37 15.47 23.80
N TYR A 9 10.29 14.24 23.31
CA TYR A 9 9.14 13.80 22.53
C TYR A 9 7.95 13.66 23.49
N ASP A 10 7.03 14.62 23.41
CA ASP A 10 5.73 14.50 24.04
C ASP A 10 4.83 13.66 23.13
N ALA A 11 4.59 12.41 23.53
CA ALA A 11 3.76 11.49 22.79
C ALA A 11 2.28 11.92 22.73
N GLU A 12 1.87 12.85 23.60
CA GLU A 12 0.50 13.38 23.68
C GLU A 12 0.34 14.73 22.94
N TYR A 13 1.40 15.24 22.31
CA TYR A 13 1.35 16.53 21.59
C TYR A 13 0.28 16.54 20.49
N TRP A 14 0.07 15.41 19.83
CA TRP A 14 -1.00 15.23 18.84
C TRP A 14 -2.11 14.38 19.45
N THR A 15 -3.27 15.00 19.68
CA THR A 15 -4.49 14.29 20.13
C THR A 15 -5.15 13.53 18.99
N GLU A 16 -4.96 14.00 17.75
CA GLU A 16 -5.52 13.42 16.54
C GLU A 16 -4.50 13.52 15.40
N VAL A 17 -4.33 12.42 14.67
CA VAL A 17 -3.50 12.38 13.47
C VAL A 17 -4.36 11.92 12.31
N ALA A 18 -4.22 12.59 11.18
CA ALA A 18 -4.83 12.19 9.92
C ALA A 18 -3.78 12.21 8.81
N PHE A 19 -3.92 11.30 7.85
CA PHE A 19 -3.14 11.34 6.61
C PHE A 19 -4.06 11.32 5.40
N VAL A 20 -3.56 11.91 4.32
CA VAL A 20 -4.25 12.02 3.03
C VAL A 20 -3.39 11.33 1.97
N THR A 21 -3.98 10.45 1.16
CA THR A 21 -3.27 9.64 0.15
C THR A 21 -4.06 9.51 -1.15
N ASP A 22 -3.37 9.45 -2.29
CA ASP A 22 -3.96 9.10 -3.59
C ASP A 22 -3.86 7.59 -3.89
N GLY A 23 -3.50 6.79 -2.89
CA GLY A 23 -3.35 5.34 -3.02
C GLY A 23 -2.13 4.90 -3.82
N ASN A 24 -1.38 5.83 -4.40
CA ASN A 24 -0.24 5.51 -5.25
C ASN A 24 1.05 5.32 -4.43
N CYS A 25 1.04 5.71 -3.16
CA CYS A 25 2.12 5.51 -2.21
C CYS A 25 2.51 4.03 -2.11
N GLY A 26 3.74 3.73 -2.55
CA GLY A 26 4.33 2.40 -2.48
C GLY A 26 5.61 2.39 -1.65
N SER A 27 6.17 1.22 -1.43
CA SER A 27 7.40 1.02 -0.66
C SER A 27 7.25 1.38 0.84
N ALA A 28 8.23 2.02 1.47
CA ALA A 28 8.22 2.34 2.89
C ALA A 28 7.01 3.20 3.31
N CYS A 29 6.53 4.11 2.46
CA CYS A 29 5.36 4.93 2.78
C CYS A 29 4.07 4.09 2.85
N SER A 30 4.00 2.99 2.07
CA SER A 30 2.90 2.03 2.12
C SER A 30 2.85 1.36 3.49
N LEU A 31 4.02 0.96 4.02
CA LEU A 31 4.10 0.38 5.36
C LEU A 31 3.71 1.42 6.41
N PHE A 32 4.24 2.64 6.32
CA PHE A 32 3.94 3.71 7.27
C PHE A 32 2.44 4.05 7.35
N THR A 33 1.82 4.34 6.21
CA THR A 33 0.39 4.72 6.13
C THR A 33 -0.52 3.59 6.57
N GLN A 34 -0.24 2.35 6.18
CA GLN A 34 -1.02 1.18 6.61
C GLN A 34 -0.86 0.87 8.09
N THR A 35 0.36 0.94 8.66
CA THR A 35 0.55 0.76 10.10
C THR A 35 -0.27 1.79 10.87
N LEU A 36 -0.20 3.06 10.47
CA LEU A 36 -0.95 4.12 11.14
C LEU A 36 -2.47 3.88 11.08
N GLN A 37 -2.96 3.46 9.92
CA GLN A 37 -4.38 3.15 9.75
C GLN A 37 -4.82 1.92 10.56
N LEU A 38 -4.12 0.79 10.39
CA LEU A 38 -4.52 -0.50 10.96
C LEU A 38 -4.38 -0.54 12.49
N THR A 39 -3.48 0.26 13.07
CA THR A 39 -3.37 0.42 14.52
C THR A 39 -4.36 1.42 15.10
N GLY A 40 -5.08 2.17 14.26
CA GLY A 40 -5.94 3.28 14.68
C GLY A 40 -5.16 4.53 15.12
N ALA A 41 -3.84 4.59 14.90
CA ALA A 41 -3.01 5.73 15.25
C ALA A 41 -3.26 6.96 14.37
N ALA A 42 -3.85 6.78 13.18
CA ALA A 42 -4.30 7.89 12.35
C ALA A 42 -5.58 7.59 11.57
N THR A 43 -6.38 8.64 11.35
CA THR A 43 -7.50 8.60 10.40
C THR A 43 -6.97 8.70 8.98
N ALA A 44 -7.50 7.85 8.10
CA ALA A 44 -7.01 7.70 6.73
C ALA A 44 -8.02 8.32 5.77
N PHE A 45 -7.55 9.28 4.99
CA PHE A 45 -8.31 9.91 3.92
C PHE A 45 -7.69 9.56 2.59
N THR A 46 -8.50 9.09 1.65
CA THR A 46 -8.10 8.95 0.25
C THR A 46 -8.79 9.99 -0.60
N PHE A 47 -8.20 10.33 -1.74
CA PHE A 47 -8.83 11.20 -2.73
C PHE A 47 -8.60 10.67 -4.14
N GLY A 48 -9.48 11.04 -5.06
CA GLY A 48 -9.45 10.51 -6.43
C GLY A 48 -10.20 9.19 -6.54
N GLY A 49 -9.75 8.32 -7.45
CA GLY A 49 -10.41 7.05 -7.73
C GLY A 49 -11.80 7.20 -8.38
N LEU A 50 -12.51 6.08 -8.45
CA LEU A 50 -13.90 6.05 -8.91
C LEU A 50 -14.82 6.31 -7.71
N LYS A 51 -15.80 7.19 -7.90
CA LYS A 51 -16.82 7.47 -6.89
C LYS A 51 -17.49 6.17 -6.45
N ASP A 52 -17.69 6.02 -5.14
CA ASP A 52 -18.34 4.87 -4.51
C ASP A 52 -17.60 3.52 -4.72
N GLN A 53 -16.33 3.56 -5.13
CA GLN A 53 -15.46 2.38 -5.16
C GLN A 53 -14.40 2.47 -4.06
N ALA A 54 -14.15 1.32 -3.40
CA ALA A 54 -13.09 1.22 -2.42
C ALA A 54 -11.74 1.52 -3.09
N MET A 55 -11.11 2.62 -2.67
CA MET A 55 -9.78 2.98 -3.08
C MET A 55 -8.78 2.49 -2.05
N ASP A 56 -7.65 1.99 -2.51
CA ASP A 56 -6.60 1.56 -1.61
C ASP A 56 -5.84 2.77 -1.05
N VAL A 57 -5.37 2.68 0.19
CA VAL A 57 -4.52 3.72 0.80
C VAL A 57 -3.07 3.68 0.33
N ALA A 58 -2.64 2.57 -0.27
CA ALA A 58 -1.28 2.35 -0.74
C ALA A 58 -1.21 1.24 -1.82
N SER A 59 -0.20 1.31 -2.69
CA SER A 59 -0.11 0.52 -3.93
C SER A 59 0.68 -0.78 -3.83
N PHE A 60 1.80 -0.81 -3.08
CA PHE A 60 2.63 -2.01 -2.86
C PHE A 60 3.53 -1.87 -1.62
N GLY A 61 3.85 -2.99 -0.96
CA GLY A 61 4.70 -2.99 0.26
C GLY A 61 6.16 -2.59 0.01
N GLY A 62 6.84 -2.09 1.05
CA GLY A 62 8.31 -1.90 1.06
C GLY A 62 9.09 -3.18 0.74
N GLY A 63 10.26 -3.05 0.12
CA GLY A 63 11.16 -4.17 -0.23
C GLY A 63 11.74 -4.05 -1.64
N ASP A 64 12.14 -5.19 -2.21
CA ASP A 64 12.59 -5.29 -3.62
C ASP A 64 11.37 -5.21 -4.55
N VAL A 65 11.13 -4.01 -5.07
CA VAL A 65 10.02 -3.73 -5.98
C VAL A 65 10.40 -4.19 -7.38
N LEU A 66 9.66 -5.14 -7.92
CA LEU A 66 9.88 -5.64 -9.27
C LEU A 66 8.62 -5.44 -10.13
N GLU A 67 8.83 -5.25 -11.43
CA GLU A 67 7.75 -5.27 -12.41
C GLU A 67 7.53 -6.71 -12.89
N TYR A 68 6.28 -7.11 -13.05
CA TYR A 68 5.95 -8.46 -13.53
C TYR A 68 6.61 -8.79 -14.88
N ASP A 69 6.67 -7.81 -15.77
CA ASP A 69 7.24 -7.97 -17.10
C ASP A 69 8.76 -8.18 -17.07
N ASP A 70 9.44 -7.65 -16.05
CA ASP A 70 10.88 -7.84 -15.85
C ASP A 70 11.19 -9.19 -15.18
N THR A 71 10.35 -9.63 -14.24
CA THR A 71 10.60 -10.82 -13.43
C THR A 71 10.07 -12.10 -14.06
N SER A 72 8.92 -12.06 -14.74
CA SER A 72 8.28 -13.26 -15.31
C SER A 72 9.15 -14.01 -16.32
N PRO A 73 9.97 -13.36 -17.18
CA PRO A 73 10.91 -14.08 -18.05
C PRO A 73 12.00 -14.80 -17.25
N LEU A 74 12.51 -14.17 -16.20
CA LEU A 74 13.55 -14.75 -15.33
C LEU A 74 13.02 -15.98 -14.58
N LEU A 75 11.80 -15.90 -14.04
CA LEU A 75 11.15 -17.03 -13.38
C LEU A 75 10.86 -18.17 -14.34
N ASN A 76 10.49 -17.86 -15.59
CA ASN A 76 10.33 -18.88 -16.61
C ASN A 76 11.63 -19.61 -16.90
N ILE A 77 12.73 -18.88 -17.10
CA ILE A 77 14.06 -19.48 -17.30
C ILE A 77 14.45 -20.33 -16.09
N ALA A 78 14.31 -19.80 -14.88
CA ALA A 78 14.62 -20.52 -13.65
C ALA A 78 13.78 -21.81 -13.49
N SER A 79 12.49 -21.76 -13.81
CA SER A 79 11.59 -22.93 -13.83
C SER A 79 12.07 -23.99 -14.81
N HIS A 80 12.48 -23.59 -16.03
CA HIS A 80 13.03 -24.51 -17.03
C HIS A 80 14.35 -25.14 -16.58
N LEU A 81 15.27 -24.33 -16.04
CA LEU A 81 16.54 -24.82 -15.52
C LEU A 81 16.34 -25.77 -14.33
N GLY A 82 15.42 -25.45 -13.42
CA GLY A 82 15.07 -26.32 -12.29
C GLY A 82 14.46 -27.64 -12.73
N TYR A 83 13.56 -27.62 -13.71
CA TYR A 83 12.99 -28.83 -14.30
C TYR A 83 14.08 -29.70 -14.93
N TRP A 84 15.00 -29.11 -15.71
CA TRP A 84 16.11 -29.87 -16.31
C TRP A 84 17.11 -30.40 -15.27
N ALA A 85 17.45 -29.59 -14.26
CA ALA A 85 18.37 -30.00 -13.20
C ALA A 85 17.84 -31.17 -12.38
N THR A 86 16.52 -31.29 -12.26
CA THR A 86 15.84 -32.35 -11.49
C THR A 86 15.23 -33.42 -12.39
N PHE A 87 15.38 -33.32 -13.71
CA PHE A 87 14.68 -34.15 -14.69
C PHE A 87 13.17 -34.28 -14.45
N GLY A 88 12.55 -33.25 -13.85
CA GLY A 88 11.14 -33.25 -13.48
C GLY A 88 10.78 -34.01 -12.20
N GLU A 89 11.76 -34.50 -11.44
CA GLU A 89 11.58 -35.27 -10.19
C GLU A 89 11.51 -34.38 -8.94
N SER A 90 11.43 -33.05 -9.08
CA SER A 90 11.22 -32.19 -7.91
C SER A 90 9.77 -32.22 -7.44
N ASP A 91 9.55 -32.10 -6.13
CA ASP A 91 8.24 -31.91 -5.49
C ASP A 91 7.36 -30.89 -6.23
N TRP A 92 7.96 -29.78 -6.69
CA TRP A 92 7.25 -28.76 -7.45
C TRP A 92 6.81 -29.28 -8.82
N SER A 93 7.72 -29.91 -9.56
CA SER A 93 7.46 -30.45 -10.90
C SER A 93 6.37 -31.51 -10.85
N GLU A 94 6.46 -32.46 -9.91
CA GLU A 94 5.48 -33.53 -9.74
C GLU A 94 4.08 -32.97 -9.46
N ARG A 95 3.95 -32.03 -8.50
CA ARG A 95 2.68 -31.38 -8.14
C ARG A 95 2.04 -30.61 -9.31
N HIS A 96 2.85 -30.14 -10.25
CA HIS A 96 2.41 -29.29 -11.36
C HIS A 96 2.57 -29.97 -12.73
N THR A 97 2.75 -31.29 -12.77
CA THR A 97 2.90 -32.05 -14.02
C THR A 97 1.68 -31.93 -14.94
N ASN A 98 0.49 -31.75 -14.36
CA ASN A 98 -0.80 -31.69 -15.06
C ASN A 98 -1.46 -30.30 -15.01
N THR A 99 -0.77 -29.26 -14.54
CA THR A 99 -1.33 -27.91 -14.46
C THR A 99 -0.86 -27.07 -15.63
N TRP A 100 -1.81 -26.44 -16.32
CA TRP A 100 -1.52 -25.52 -17.44
C TRP A 100 -0.77 -24.26 -16.98
N VAL A 101 -0.85 -23.92 -15.69
CA VAL A 101 -0.28 -22.71 -15.08
C VAL A 101 0.84 -23.09 -14.12
N ASN A 102 1.85 -23.82 -14.59
CA ASN A 102 3.05 -24.13 -13.79
C ASN A 102 4.17 -23.09 -13.95
N LYS A 103 3.88 -22.01 -14.67
CA LYS A 103 4.80 -20.95 -15.08
C LYS A 103 4.11 -19.60 -15.06
N PRO A 104 4.80 -18.51 -14.67
CA PRO A 104 4.30 -17.15 -14.86
C PRO A 104 4.02 -16.90 -16.35
N ILE A 105 2.81 -16.47 -16.67
CA ILE A 105 2.41 -16.12 -18.04
C ILE A 105 2.38 -14.60 -18.17
N PRO A 106 2.89 -14.02 -19.27
CA PRO A 106 2.74 -12.58 -19.52
C PRO A 106 1.29 -12.16 -19.40
N PHE A 107 1.03 -10.94 -18.93
CA PHE A 107 -0.33 -10.42 -18.94
C PHE A 107 -0.87 -10.41 -20.38
N PRO A 108 -2.15 -10.81 -20.60
CA PRO A 108 -2.73 -10.86 -21.94
C PRO A 108 -2.98 -9.47 -22.55
N ASN A 109 -2.57 -8.40 -21.87
CA ASN A 109 -2.78 -7.01 -22.22
C ASN A 109 -1.55 -6.16 -21.80
N SER A 110 -1.61 -4.85 -22.01
CA SER A 110 -0.55 -3.92 -21.61
C SER A 110 -0.58 -3.56 -20.12
N ALA A 111 -1.26 -4.34 -19.28
CA ALA A 111 -1.30 -4.09 -17.85
C ALA A 111 0.10 -4.34 -17.27
N ARG A 112 0.57 -3.38 -16.49
CA ARG A 112 1.80 -3.51 -15.71
C ARG A 112 1.44 -3.70 -14.26
N ALA A 113 1.95 -4.75 -13.65
CA ALA A 113 1.82 -4.98 -12.22
C ALA A 113 3.19 -4.83 -11.56
N ARG A 114 3.24 -3.98 -10.53
CA ARG A 114 4.37 -3.90 -9.61
C ARG A 114 4.02 -4.68 -8.35
N TYR A 115 4.94 -5.51 -7.90
CA TYR A 115 4.80 -6.23 -6.65
C TYR A 115 6.13 -6.25 -5.92
N THR A 116 6.03 -6.44 -4.62
CA THR A 116 7.17 -6.60 -3.74
C THR A 116 7.60 -8.06 -3.83
N TRP A 117 8.83 -8.29 -4.24
CA TRP A 117 9.49 -9.58 -4.14
C TRP A 117 10.32 -9.61 -2.85
N ASP A 118 10.44 -10.78 -2.24
CA ASP A 118 11.15 -11.03 -0.98
C ASP A 118 10.62 -10.22 0.23
N MET A 119 9.67 -10.83 0.93
CA MET A 119 8.90 -10.20 2.00
C MET A 119 9.36 -10.65 3.38
N ASP A 120 10.33 -9.94 3.97
CA ASP A 120 10.49 -9.96 5.43
C ASP A 120 9.55 -8.96 6.14
N THR A 121 8.94 -8.02 5.40
CA THR A 121 8.25 -6.85 5.98
C THR A 121 6.72 -6.83 5.82
N PRO A 122 6.10 -7.15 4.67
CA PRO A 122 4.66 -6.92 4.51
C PRO A 122 3.74 -7.99 5.13
N THR A 123 4.23 -9.17 5.51
CA THR A 123 3.47 -10.15 6.32
C THR A 123 3.28 -9.69 7.77
N SER A 124 4.03 -8.70 8.24
CA SER A 124 3.97 -8.26 9.63
C SER A 124 2.69 -7.49 9.97
N GLN A 125 2.10 -6.76 9.02
CA GLN A 125 0.96 -5.86 9.30
C GLN A 125 -0.40 -6.55 9.25
N LEU A 126 -0.56 -7.50 8.33
CA LEU A 126 -1.81 -8.26 8.13
C LEU A 126 -1.75 -9.66 8.78
N GLY A 127 -0.62 -10.00 9.39
CA GLY A 127 -0.37 -11.25 10.09
C GLY A 127 0.27 -12.34 9.22
N PRO A 128 0.83 -13.38 9.84
CA PRO A 128 1.69 -14.36 9.18
C PRO A 128 0.98 -15.27 8.17
N GLN A 129 -0.36 -15.30 8.18
CA GLN A 129 -1.17 -16.08 7.23
C GLN A 129 -1.82 -15.22 6.14
N SER A 130 -1.49 -13.93 6.09
CA SER A 130 -1.97 -13.04 5.04
C SER A 130 -1.28 -13.35 3.70
N LEU A 131 -2.00 -13.11 2.61
CA LEU A 131 -1.41 -13.00 1.28
C LEU A 131 -0.50 -11.76 1.22
N PRO A 132 0.32 -11.61 0.16
CA PRO A 132 1.04 -10.36 -0.05
C PRO A 132 0.07 -9.16 -0.10
N ARG A 133 0.52 -8.00 0.39
CA ARG A 133 -0.33 -6.80 0.52
C ARG A 133 -1.06 -6.40 -0.78
N GLN A 134 -0.44 -6.63 -1.93
CA GLN A 134 -0.98 -6.33 -3.26
C GLN A 134 -2.28 -7.11 -3.59
N PHE A 135 -2.61 -8.14 -2.80
CA PHE A 135 -3.82 -8.95 -2.98
C PHE A 135 -5.03 -8.39 -2.21
N TYR A 136 -4.84 -7.32 -1.45
CA TYR A 136 -5.89 -6.68 -0.67
C TYR A 136 -6.11 -5.25 -1.15
N ILE A 137 -7.36 -4.80 -1.08
CA ILE A 137 -7.68 -3.37 -1.03
C ILE A 137 -7.87 -3.03 0.45
N ILE A 138 -7.08 -2.11 0.99
CA ILE A 138 -7.27 -1.58 2.33
C ILE A 138 -7.96 -0.22 2.17
N PRO A 139 -9.29 -0.15 2.35
CA PRO A 139 -10.02 1.09 2.14
C PRO A 139 -9.62 2.14 3.19
N PRO A 140 -9.72 3.44 2.88
CA PRO A 140 -9.55 4.51 3.87
C PRO A 140 -10.64 4.43 4.95
N HIS A 141 -10.49 5.25 5.98
CA HIS A 141 -11.62 5.59 6.85
C HIS A 141 -12.63 6.50 6.14
N LYS A 142 -12.15 7.41 5.29
CA LYS A 142 -12.98 8.34 4.48
C LYS A 142 -12.43 8.52 3.06
N GLN A 143 -13.29 8.42 2.05
CA GLN A 143 -12.97 8.70 0.64
C GLN A 143 -13.47 10.08 0.25
N LEU A 144 -12.55 11.01 -0.02
CA LEU A 144 -12.88 12.34 -0.53
C LEU A 144 -13.22 12.23 -2.02
N ASN A 145 -14.52 12.26 -2.32
CA ASN A 145 -15.06 12.11 -3.68
C ASN A 145 -15.04 13.41 -4.50
N MET A 146 -14.51 14.50 -3.95
CA MET A 146 -14.55 15.81 -4.58
C MET A 146 -13.21 16.54 -4.52
N TRP A 147 -12.96 17.33 -5.57
CA TRP A 147 -11.83 18.25 -5.66
C TRP A 147 -12.36 19.67 -5.61
N ALA A 148 -11.91 20.46 -4.64
CA ALA A 148 -12.36 21.84 -4.53
C ALA A 148 -11.77 22.69 -5.66
N ARG A 149 -12.65 23.23 -6.51
CA ARG A 149 -12.33 24.17 -7.58
C ARG A 149 -12.59 25.62 -7.18
N ASN A 150 -13.37 25.82 -6.13
CA ASN A 150 -13.73 27.13 -5.59
C ASN A 150 -13.80 27.09 -4.05
N LEU A 151 -14.02 28.25 -3.44
CA LEU A 151 -14.05 28.40 -1.98
C LEU A 151 -15.23 27.65 -1.32
N ASP A 152 -16.37 27.59 -1.99
CA ASP A 152 -17.57 26.90 -1.48
C ASP A 152 -17.34 25.38 -1.45
N GLU A 153 -16.73 24.82 -2.51
CA GLU A 153 -16.34 23.42 -2.57
C GLU A 153 -15.24 23.09 -1.54
N ARG A 154 -14.33 24.03 -1.25
CA ARG A 154 -13.34 23.86 -0.17
C ARG A 154 -14.01 23.78 1.20
N ALA A 155 -15.02 24.61 1.45
CA ALA A 155 -15.77 24.58 2.70
C ALA A 155 -16.52 23.24 2.85
N ALA A 156 -17.14 22.74 1.78
CA ALA A 156 -17.80 21.44 1.77
C ALA A 156 -16.84 20.27 2.08
N ILE A 157 -15.63 20.25 1.47
CA ILE A 157 -14.60 19.25 1.80
C ILE A 157 -14.19 19.35 3.28
N HIS A 158 -14.06 20.57 3.80
CA HIS A 158 -13.66 20.79 5.18
C HIS A 158 -14.67 20.18 6.17
N GLU A 159 -15.96 20.38 5.93
CA GLU A 159 -17.04 19.75 6.73
C GLU A 159 -17.00 18.22 6.64
N GLU A 160 -16.69 17.65 5.47
CA GLU A 160 -16.58 16.20 5.29
C GLU A 160 -15.39 15.60 6.08
N ILE A 161 -14.26 16.32 6.12
CA ILE A 161 -13.06 15.90 6.87
C ILE A 161 -13.32 16.02 8.37
N PHE A 162 -13.89 17.14 8.80
CA PHE A 162 -14.00 17.55 10.20
C PHE A 162 -15.46 17.80 10.64
N PRO A 163 -16.34 16.77 10.61
CA PRO A 163 -17.75 16.97 10.90
C PRO A 163 -18.03 17.41 12.36
N ASP A 164 -17.08 17.15 13.28
CA ASP A 164 -17.23 17.36 14.72
C ASP A 164 -16.20 18.35 15.34
N LEU A 165 -15.30 18.92 14.54
CA LEU A 165 -14.42 19.99 15.01
C LEU A 165 -15.08 21.33 14.69
N GLY A 166 -15.66 21.95 15.72
CA GLY A 166 -16.16 23.32 15.63
C GLY A 166 -15.12 24.28 15.03
N ASP A 167 -15.62 25.37 14.44
CA ASP A 167 -14.89 26.43 13.72
C ASP A 167 -13.36 26.34 13.76
N CYS A 168 -12.76 26.03 12.61
CA CYS A 168 -11.33 26.05 12.43
C CYS A 168 -10.74 27.39 12.94
N PRO A 169 -9.66 27.39 13.74
CA PRO A 169 -8.99 28.62 14.10
C PRO A 169 -8.55 29.30 12.81
N VAL A 170 -9.10 30.50 12.58
CA VAL A 170 -8.74 31.34 11.45
C VAL A 170 -7.23 31.58 11.57
N TYR A 171 -6.46 31.03 10.62
CA TYR A 171 -5.06 31.37 10.47
C TYR A 171 -4.99 32.87 10.15
N HIS A 172 -4.82 33.70 11.17
CA HIS A 172 -4.41 35.07 10.99
C HIS A 172 -3.05 35.04 10.28
N LYS A 173 -3.01 35.66 9.10
CA LYS A 173 -1.77 35.89 8.36
C LYS A 173 -0.77 36.54 9.32
N ALA A 174 0.36 35.87 9.53
CA ALA A 174 1.57 36.49 10.06
C ALA A 174 2.12 37.52 9.06
#